data_AF-A0AB35JIB7-F1
#
_entry.id   AF-A0AB35JIB7-F1
#
_cell.length_a   1.000
_cell.length_b   1.000
_cell.length_c   1.000
_cell.angle_alpha   90.00
_cell.angle_beta   90.00
_cell.angle_gamma   90.00
#
_symmetry.space_group_name_H-M   'P 1'
#
loop_
_entity.id
_entity.type
_entity.pdbx_description
1 polymer ?
#
loop_
_entity_poly.entity_id
_entity_poly.type
_entity_poly.pdbx_seq_one_letter_code
_entity_poly.pdbx_strand_id
1 'polypeptide(L)'
;MPKISSFFGGGSSVQSYDATVQHYQSDDTVHGTFSADQLGLHRYQGIGVTVSSGTMEKLADATWANRVAKSAIPSGAGNQRADIIESGGESWARMHLADAKYSGGGSTGQLKRAQKFQGGNCAVHAAVAAAALQSRGVSYPINRVRMQLPDGNSHEFVLLGDRRESGDRDTVVVDPWPTHPSACTLDQAVLHDATRGTHHAVAQFLDSSSYRSEIYKSSIGSADVQRLSRIEVLGTAELEKKLGKSRLPGVGTQTLVNHALNDTNFGQFDVRVATDPSTYYRDDSGTGWQTFDPILRR
;
A
#
# COMPACT_ATOMS: atom_id res chain seq x y z
N MET A 1 -12.51 15.92 5.87
CA MET A 1 -12.17 14.86 4.90
C MET A 1 -11.60 15.52 3.64
N PRO A 2 -10.29 15.44 3.38
CA PRO A 2 -9.76 15.90 2.11
C PRO A 2 -10.26 14.95 1.01
N LYS A 3 -11.27 15.39 0.25
CA LYS A 3 -11.71 14.71 -0.98
C LYS A 3 -10.54 14.68 -1.97
N ILE A 4 -10.51 13.78 -2.95
CA ILE A 4 -9.53 13.90 -4.05
C ILE A 4 -9.61 15.29 -4.72
N SER A 5 -10.80 15.91 -4.71
CA SER A 5 -11.03 17.29 -5.15
C SER A 5 -10.34 18.38 -4.29
N SER A 6 -9.79 18.03 -3.13
CA SER A 6 -8.98 18.94 -2.31
C SER A 6 -7.49 18.93 -2.71
N PHE A 7 -7.03 17.87 -3.39
CA PHE A 7 -5.75 17.86 -4.11
C PHE A 7 -5.85 18.60 -5.45
N PHE A 8 -7.06 18.68 -6.00
CA PHE A 8 -7.31 19.08 -7.37
C PHE A 8 -8.53 20.00 -7.40
N GLY A 9 -8.30 21.31 -7.23
CA GLY A 9 -9.34 22.34 -7.25
C GLY A 9 -10.31 22.16 -8.42
N GLY A 10 -11.60 22.29 -8.12
CA GLY A 10 -12.69 21.86 -9.00
C GLY A 10 -12.67 22.42 -10.44
N GLY A 11 -13.09 21.58 -11.37
CA GLY A 11 -13.29 21.93 -12.77
C GLY A 11 -13.43 20.68 -13.65
N SER A 12 -14.39 20.68 -14.57
CA SER A 12 -14.83 19.54 -15.39
C SER A 12 -13.83 19.07 -16.47
N SER A 13 -12.52 19.12 -16.23
CA SER A 13 -11.51 18.52 -17.11
C SER A 13 -10.90 17.29 -16.43
N VAL A 14 -10.70 16.21 -17.18
CA VAL A 14 -9.91 15.07 -16.71
C VAL A 14 -8.51 15.59 -16.41
N GLN A 15 -8.22 15.83 -15.14
CA GLN A 15 -6.88 16.16 -14.71
C GLN A 15 -6.08 14.87 -14.70
N SER A 16 -4.92 14.87 -15.37
CA SER A 16 -3.94 13.80 -15.21
C SER A 16 -2.80 14.28 -14.31
N TYR A 17 -2.23 13.36 -13.55
CA TYR A 17 -1.06 13.66 -12.72
C TYR A 17 -0.04 12.52 -12.75
N ASP A 18 1.19 12.89 -12.40
CA ASP A 18 2.30 11.96 -12.25
C ASP A 18 2.45 11.55 -10.79
N ALA A 19 2.10 10.31 -10.45
CA ALA A 19 2.22 9.80 -9.07
C ALA A 19 3.68 9.57 -8.63
N THR A 20 4.63 9.54 -9.56
CA THR A 20 6.06 9.35 -9.27
C THR A 20 6.73 10.64 -8.79
N VAL A 21 6.16 11.79 -9.19
CA VAL A 21 6.57 13.11 -8.72
C VAL A 21 6.15 13.31 -7.26
N GLN A 22 7.02 13.92 -6.48
CA GLN A 22 6.77 14.20 -5.08
C GLN A 22 5.82 15.39 -4.93
N HIS A 23 4.54 15.10 -4.72
CA HIS A 23 3.52 16.13 -4.43
C HIS A 23 3.40 16.46 -2.94
N TYR A 24 3.99 15.65 -2.08
CA TYR A 24 3.91 15.77 -0.62
C TYR A 24 5.20 15.28 0.05
N GLN A 25 5.74 16.12 0.96
CA GLN A 25 6.76 15.78 1.94
C GLN A 25 6.19 16.09 3.32
N SER A 26 6.25 15.12 4.22
CA SER A 26 5.91 15.27 5.63
C SER A 26 7.16 14.95 6.43
N ASP A 27 7.53 15.85 7.32
CA ASP A 27 8.53 15.55 8.35
C ASP A 27 7.89 14.80 9.54
N ASP A 28 6.55 14.76 9.61
CA ASP A 28 5.84 13.98 10.61
C ASP A 28 5.97 12.47 10.33
N THR A 29 6.18 11.73 11.42
CA THR A 29 6.19 10.27 11.44
C THR A 29 4.85 9.72 11.93
N VAL A 30 4.52 8.50 11.53
CA VAL A 30 3.32 7.79 11.99
C VAL A 30 3.35 7.63 13.50
N HIS A 31 4.49 7.19 14.06
CA HIS A 31 4.63 7.02 15.52
C HIS A 31 4.68 8.34 16.31
N GLY A 32 4.99 9.46 15.66
CA GLY A 32 4.91 10.80 16.26
C GLY A 32 3.51 11.41 16.21
N THR A 33 2.65 10.92 15.33
CA THR A 33 1.31 11.49 15.05
C THR A 33 0.19 10.69 15.71
N PHE A 34 0.30 9.37 15.70
CA PHE A 34 -0.70 8.47 16.24
C PHE A 34 -0.20 7.82 17.53
N SER A 35 -1.13 7.38 18.37
CA SER A 35 -0.83 6.44 19.46
C SER A 35 -0.80 5.01 18.93
N ALA A 36 -0.10 4.13 19.64
CA ALA A 36 -0.08 2.70 19.33
C ALA A 36 -1.50 2.12 19.23
N ASP A 37 -2.40 2.43 20.17
CA ASP A 37 -3.78 1.95 20.19
C ASP A 37 -4.59 2.39 18.96
N GLN A 38 -4.37 3.61 18.46
CA GLN A 38 -4.98 4.08 17.21
C GLN A 38 -4.52 3.27 15.99
N LEU A 39 -3.34 2.66 16.05
CA LEU A 39 -2.80 1.77 15.02
C LEU A 39 -3.13 0.29 15.28
N GLY A 40 -3.89 0.01 16.35
CA GLY A 40 -4.20 -1.35 16.80
C GLY A 40 -3.04 -2.03 17.53
N LEU A 41 -1.95 -1.33 17.78
CA LEU A 41 -0.79 -1.85 18.51
C LEU A 41 -0.98 -1.65 20.01
N HIS A 42 -0.51 -2.58 20.83
CA HIS A 42 -0.56 -2.42 22.29
C HIS A 42 0.36 -1.31 22.83
N ARG A 43 1.53 -1.13 22.21
CA ARG A 43 2.53 -0.09 22.52
C ARG A 43 3.54 0.00 21.39
N TYR A 44 4.26 1.12 21.33
CA TYR A 44 5.50 1.24 20.57
C TYR A 44 6.63 0.52 21.28
N GLN A 45 7.42 -0.25 20.53
CA GLN A 45 8.60 -0.95 21.04
C GLN A 45 9.85 -0.07 20.99
N GLY A 46 9.94 0.88 20.05
CA GLY A 46 11.06 1.81 19.94
C GLY A 46 12.40 1.11 19.67
N ILE A 47 12.39 -0.02 18.96
CA ILE A 47 13.57 -0.84 18.76
C ILE A 47 14.56 -0.20 17.78
N GLY A 48 15.85 -0.42 18.00
CA GLY A 48 16.93 0.01 17.12
C GLY A 48 17.53 -1.16 16.34
N VAL A 49 17.51 -1.08 15.01
CA VAL A 49 18.08 -2.07 14.08
C VAL A 49 19.27 -1.48 13.34
N THR A 50 20.43 -2.12 13.46
CA THR A 50 21.61 -1.81 12.62
C THR A 50 21.60 -2.67 11.36
N VAL A 51 21.78 -2.06 10.20
CA VAL A 51 21.76 -2.71 8.87
C VAL A 51 22.90 -2.17 8.00
N SER A 52 23.19 -2.82 6.87
CA SER A 52 24.17 -2.33 5.91
C SER A 52 23.71 -1.04 5.19
N SER A 53 24.65 -0.27 4.64
CA SER A 53 24.32 0.93 3.84
C SER A 53 23.40 0.61 2.66
N GLY A 54 23.60 -0.55 2.03
CA GLY A 54 22.74 -1.00 0.94
C GLY A 54 21.31 -1.31 1.39
N THR A 55 21.12 -1.77 2.63
CA THR A 55 19.78 -1.96 3.21
C THR A 55 19.14 -0.63 3.60
N MET A 56 19.92 0.35 4.06
CA MET A 56 19.43 1.73 4.24
C MET A 56 18.92 2.36 2.93
N GLU A 57 19.64 2.15 1.82
CA GLU A 57 19.20 2.61 0.49
C GLU A 57 17.89 1.94 0.06
N LYS A 58 17.78 0.62 0.23
CA LYS A 58 16.52 -0.12 -0.04
C LYS A 58 15.36 0.40 0.81
N LEU A 59 15.57 0.71 2.08
CA LEU A 59 14.52 1.28 2.97
C LEU A 59 14.04 2.66 2.47
N ALA A 60 14.96 3.50 1.97
CA ALA A 60 14.61 4.79 1.39
C ALA A 60 13.80 4.64 0.08
N ASP A 61 14.21 3.73 -0.81
CA ASP A 61 13.50 3.46 -2.06
C ASP A 61 12.14 2.78 -1.81
N ALA A 62 12.05 1.89 -0.82
CA ALA A 62 10.80 1.31 -0.34
C ALA A 62 9.82 2.38 0.15
N THR A 63 10.32 3.33 0.96
CA THR A 63 9.52 4.45 1.48
C THR A 63 9.00 5.32 0.34
N TRP A 64 9.86 5.60 -0.64
CA TRP A 64 9.46 6.31 -1.86
C TRP A 64 8.38 5.55 -2.65
N ALA A 65 8.53 4.24 -2.83
CA ALA A 65 7.54 3.41 -3.54
C ALA A 65 6.19 3.37 -2.81
N ASN A 66 6.20 3.28 -1.47
CA ASN A 66 4.99 3.38 -0.65
C ASN A 66 4.27 4.71 -0.89
N ARG A 67 5.01 5.83 -0.96
CA ARG A 67 4.46 7.16 -1.26
C ARG A 67 3.84 7.21 -2.65
N VAL A 68 4.50 6.67 -3.67
CA VAL A 68 3.96 6.63 -5.04
C VAL A 68 2.65 5.85 -5.07
N ALA A 69 2.57 4.70 -4.39
CA ALA A 69 1.34 3.92 -4.31
C ALA A 69 0.20 4.66 -3.59
N LYS A 70 0.49 5.32 -2.45
CA LYS A 70 -0.50 6.17 -1.76
C LYS A 70 -0.94 7.38 -2.60
N SER A 71 -0.04 7.92 -3.44
CA SER A 71 -0.38 8.99 -4.38
C SER A 71 -1.26 8.48 -5.53
N ALA A 72 -1.04 7.26 -6.02
CA ALA A 72 -1.85 6.65 -7.08
C ALA A 72 -3.23 6.17 -6.59
N ILE A 73 -3.37 5.86 -5.30
CA ILE A 73 -4.58 5.31 -4.67
C ILE A 73 -4.87 6.11 -3.38
N PRO A 74 -5.25 7.40 -3.50
CA PRO A 74 -5.29 8.33 -2.37
C PRO A 74 -6.41 8.01 -1.36
N SER A 75 -7.52 7.42 -1.80
CA SER A 75 -8.60 6.97 -0.90
C SER A 75 -8.19 5.77 -0.03
N GLY A 76 -7.04 5.13 -0.32
CA GLY A 76 -6.60 3.91 0.34
C GLY A 76 -7.17 2.64 -0.28
N ALA A 77 -6.92 1.51 0.38
CA ALA A 77 -7.34 0.20 -0.09
C ALA A 77 -8.83 -0.05 0.14
N GLY A 78 -9.50 -0.59 -0.87
CA GLY A 78 -10.95 -0.78 -0.84
C GLY A 78 -11.44 -1.94 0.03
N ASN A 79 -10.52 -2.70 0.63
CA ASN A 79 -10.79 -3.80 1.55
C ASN A 79 -10.20 -3.59 2.96
N GLN A 80 -9.68 -2.38 3.24
CA GLN A 80 -9.24 -1.97 4.58
C GLN A 80 -10.35 -1.21 5.30
N ARG A 81 -10.74 -1.69 6.48
CA ARG A 81 -11.82 -1.12 7.29
C ARG A 81 -11.57 0.36 7.59
N ALA A 82 -10.36 0.71 8.03
CA ALA A 82 -9.99 2.09 8.31
C ALA A 82 -10.14 2.98 7.07
N ASP A 83 -9.60 2.56 5.92
CA ASP A 83 -9.70 3.33 4.67
C ASP A 83 -11.14 3.49 4.17
N ILE A 84 -11.98 2.45 4.30
CA ILE A 84 -13.40 2.51 3.95
C ILE A 84 -14.13 3.54 4.82
N ILE A 85 -13.89 3.53 6.13
CA ILE A 85 -14.55 4.44 7.07
C ILE A 85 -14.06 5.88 6.85
N GLU A 86 -12.75 6.10 6.80
CA GLU A 86 -12.15 7.42 6.63
C GLU A 86 -12.52 8.08 5.30
N SER A 87 -12.63 7.29 4.23
CA SER A 87 -13.01 7.80 2.92
C SER A 87 -14.53 7.88 2.69
N GLY A 88 -15.36 7.50 3.68
CA GLY A 88 -16.81 7.43 3.53
C GLY A 88 -17.25 6.44 2.43
N GLY A 89 -16.51 5.34 2.27
CA GLY A 89 -16.76 4.28 1.29
C GLY A 89 -16.14 4.50 -0.08
N GLU A 90 -15.43 5.62 -0.31
CA GLU A 90 -14.82 5.93 -1.61
C GLU A 90 -13.75 4.91 -2.02
N SER A 91 -12.93 4.43 -1.08
CA SER A 91 -11.89 3.43 -1.34
C SER A 91 -12.46 2.13 -1.91
N TRP A 92 -13.53 1.62 -1.29
CA TRP A 92 -14.27 0.45 -1.75
C TRP A 92 -14.92 0.69 -3.11
N ALA A 93 -15.61 1.82 -3.28
CA ALA A 93 -16.29 2.15 -4.54
C ALA A 93 -15.33 2.16 -5.73
N ARG A 94 -14.15 2.78 -5.56
CA ARG A 94 -13.10 2.82 -6.58
C ARG A 94 -12.56 1.42 -6.88
N MET A 95 -12.24 0.64 -5.85
CA MET A 95 -11.77 -0.74 -6.01
C MET A 95 -12.80 -1.62 -6.72
N HIS A 96 -14.04 -1.60 -6.27
CA HIS A 96 -15.15 -2.42 -6.79
C HIS A 96 -15.39 -2.13 -8.28
N LEU A 97 -15.50 -0.85 -8.66
CA LEU A 97 -15.70 -0.48 -10.06
C LEU A 97 -14.47 -0.78 -10.94
N ALA A 98 -13.26 -0.66 -10.38
CA ALA A 98 -12.04 -0.98 -11.08
C ALA A 98 -11.92 -2.48 -11.37
N ASP A 99 -12.26 -3.32 -10.38
CA ASP A 99 -12.27 -4.78 -10.52
C ASP A 99 -13.30 -5.23 -11.56
N ALA A 100 -14.52 -4.69 -11.50
CA ALA A 100 -15.56 -4.96 -12.49
C ALA A 100 -15.15 -4.58 -13.93
N LYS A 101 -14.36 -3.51 -14.11
CA LYS A 101 -13.91 -3.05 -15.43
C LYS A 101 -12.68 -3.78 -15.94
N TYR A 102 -11.75 -4.12 -15.06
CA TYR A 102 -10.47 -4.73 -15.39
C TYR A 102 -10.29 -6.02 -14.59
N SER A 103 -11.16 -7.00 -14.81
CA SER A 103 -11.13 -8.29 -14.12
C SER A 103 -9.84 -9.08 -14.41
N GLY A 104 -9.37 -9.86 -13.43
CA GLY A 104 -8.16 -10.70 -13.54
C GLY A 104 -6.93 -10.20 -12.75
N GLY A 105 -5.92 -11.07 -12.63
CA GLY A 105 -4.83 -10.96 -11.63
C GLY A 105 -3.44 -10.50 -12.10
N GLY A 106 -3.27 -9.94 -13.31
CA GLY A 106 -1.95 -9.56 -13.84
C GLY A 106 -1.55 -8.08 -13.64
N SER A 107 -0.26 -7.76 -13.66
CA SER A 107 0.29 -6.40 -13.46
C SER A 107 -0.39 -5.34 -14.32
N THR A 108 -0.64 -5.62 -15.60
CA THR A 108 -1.32 -4.69 -16.52
C THR A 108 -2.72 -4.33 -16.04
N GLY A 109 -3.50 -5.31 -15.58
CA GLY A 109 -4.85 -5.08 -15.04
C GLY A 109 -4.80 -4.27 -13.76
N GLN A 110 -3.92 -4.67 -12.84
CA GLN A 110 -3.66 -3.99 -11.56
C GLN A 110 -3.33 -2.50 -11.79
N LEU A 111 -2.39 -2.20 -12.68
CA LEU A 111 -1.97 -0.84 -12.98
C LEU A 111 -3.04 -0.03 -13.71
N LYS A 112 -3.88 -0.65 -14.55
CA LYS A 112 -5.06 0.03 -15.13
C LYS A 112 -6.10 0.40 -14.08
N ARG A 113 -6.30 -0.44 -13.06
CA ARG A 113 -7.20 -0.14 -11.92
C ARG A 113 -6.72 1.09 -11.17
N ALA A 114 -5.43 1.16 -10.82
CA ALA A 114 -4.83 2.34 -10.21
C ALA A 114 -4.95 3.57 -11.12
N GLN A 115 -4.55 3.45 -12.40
CA GLN A 115 -4.52 4.57 -13.34
C GLN A 115 -5.89 5.22 -13.58
N LYS A 116 -6.94 4.40 -13.75
CA LYS A 116 -8.25 4.87 -14.25
C LYS A 116 -9.29 5.05 -13.16
N PHE A 117 -9.11 4.43 -12.00
CA PHE A 117 -10.08 4.47 -10.90
C PHE A 117 -9.47 4.93 -9.58
N GLN A 118 -8.13 4.98 -9.47
CA GLN A 118 -7.42 5.24 -8.21
C GLN A 118 -7.90 4.32 -7.08
N GLY A 119 -8.15 3.03 -7.36
CA GLY A 119 -8.69 2.07 -6.41
C GLY A 119 -8.07 0.68 -6.55
N GLY A 120 -7.98 -0.05 -5.43
CA GLY A 120 -7.40 -1.38 -5.42
C GLY A 120 -7.29 -2.02 -4.03
N ASN A 121 -6.89 -3.30 -4.02
CA ASN A 121 -6.52 -4.07 -2.83
C ASN A 121 -4.98 -4.25 -2.77
N CYS A 122 -4.49 -5.18 -1.94
CA CYS A 122 -3.06 -5.46 -1.75
C CYS A 122 -2.31 -5.70 -3.07
N ALA A 123 -2.87 -6.50 -3.97
CA ALA A 123 -2.24 -6.82 -5.24
C ALA A 123 -2.07 -5.60 -6.16
N VAL A 124 -2.98 -4.62 -6.08
CA VAL A 124 -2.90 -3.37 -6.86
C VAL A 124 -1.82 -2.48 -6.27
N HIS A 125 -1.77 -2.36 -4.95
CA HIS A 125 -0.73 -1.60 -4.25
C HIS A 125 0.66 -2.19 -4.54
N ALA A 126 0.81 -3.51 -4.47
CA ALA A 126 2.05 -4.22 -4.81
C ALA A 126 2.47 -4.01 -6.28
N ALA A 127 1.52 -4.04 -7.21
CA ALA A 127 1.81 -3.78 -8.62
C ALA A 127 2.29 -2.34 -8.87
N VAL A 128 1.66 -1.35 -8.21
CA VAL A 128 2.08 0.06 -8.29
C VAL A 128 3.47 0.24 -7.69
N ALA A 129 3.73 -0.34 -6.52
CA ALA A 129 5.05 -0.27 -5.87
C ALA A 129 6.15 -0.88 -6.76
N ALA A 130 5.91 -2.07 -7.32
CA ALA A 130 6.85 -2.72 -8.24
C ALA A 130 7.11 -1.86 -9.49
N ALA A 131 6.06 -1.28 -10.09
CA ALA A 131 6.20 -0.40 -11.25
C ALA A 131 6.96 0.89 -10.91
N ALA A 132 6.73 1.45 -9.73
CA ALA A 132 7.47 2.61 -9.24
C ALA A 132 8.96 2.28 -9.10
N LEU A 133 9.30 1.21 -8.38
CA LEU A 133 10.69 0.78 -8.18
C LEU A 133 11.40 0.50 -9.52
N GLN A 134 10.71 -0.14 -10.46
CA GLN A 134 11.25 -0.35 -11.79
C GLN A 134 11.45 0.97 -12.55
N SER A 135 10.54 1.94 -12.44
CA SER A 135 10.69 3.27 -13.07
C SER A 135 11.89 4.04 -12.53
N ARG A 136 12.21 3.84 -11.25
CA ARG A 136 13.35 4.46 -10.57
C ARG A 136 14.69 3.82 -10.96
N GLY A 137 14.66 2.62 -11.52
CA GLY A 137 15.85 1.91 -11.98
C GLY A 137 16.71 1.37 -10.84
N VAL A 138 16.08 0.89 -9.76
CA VAL A 138 16.80 0.28 -8.63
C VAL A 138 17.68 -0.89 -9.09
N SER A 139 18.86 -1.05 -8.48
CA SER A 139 19.89 -1.99 -8.91
C SER A 139 19.74 -3.42 -8.34
N TYR A 140 18.85 -3.59 -7.36
CA TYR A 140 18.61 -4.85 -6.66
C TYR A 140 17.29 -5.51 -7.11
N PRO A 141 17.13 -6.84 -6.90
CA PRO A 141 15.92 -7.56 -7.29
C PRO A 141 14.64 -6.99 -6.66
N ILE A 142 13.61 -6.82 -7.49
CA ILE A 142 12.23 -6.52 -7.05
C ILE A 142 11.45 -7.84 -7.13
N ASN A 143 11.00 -8.37 -6.00
CA ASN A 143 10.23 -9.62 -5.95
C ASN A 143 8.81 -9.32 -5.53
N ARG A 144 7.81 -9.69 -6.35
CA ARG A 144 6.40 -9.62 -5.92
C ARG A 144 6.03 -10.93 -5.26
N VAL A 145 5.56 -10.85 -4.03
CA VAL A 145 5.29 -12.01 -3.20
C VAL A 145 3.83 -12.02 -2.81
N ARG A 146 3.16 -13.12 -3.11
CA ARG A 146 1.82 -13.45 -2.62
C ARG A 146 1.91 -14.62 -1.65
N MET A 147 1.37 -14.43 -0.46
CA MET A 147 1.31 -15.44 0.59
C MET A 147 -0.12 -15.70 1.02
N GLN A 148 -0.39 -16.95 1.40
CA GLN A 148 -1.64 -17.37 2.04
C GLN A 148 -1.61 -17.02 3.53
N LEU A 149 -2.69 -16.42 4.03
CA LEU A 149 -2.92 -16.13 5.44
C LEU A 149 -3.67 -17.29 6.12
N PRO A 150 -3.55 -17.46 7.46
CA PRO A 150 -4.16 -18.56 8.19
C PRO A 150 -5.69 -18.67 8.05
N ASP A 151 -6.37 -17.56 7.78
CA ASP A 151 -7.81 -17.46 7.66
C ASP A 151 -8.35 -17.77 6.25
N GLY A 152 -7.49 -18.22 5.33
CA GLY A 152 -7.89 -18.52 3.95
C GLY A 152 -7.80 -17.31 3.00
N ASN A 153 -7.47 -16.12 3.49
CA ASN A 153 -7.16 -14.97 2.63
C ASN A 153 -5.73 -15.00 2.09
N SER A 154 -5.40 -14.11 1.15
CA SER A 154 -4.02 -13.94 0.68
C SER A 154 -3.59 -12.48 0.77
N HIS A 155 -2.31 -12.25 1.06
CA HIS A 155 -1.69 -10.94 1.02
C HIS A 155 -0.63 -10.88 -0.09
N GLU A 156 -0.48 -9.72 -0.73
CA GLU A 156 0.53 -9.50 -1.75
C GLU A 156 1.27 -8.18 -1.51
N PHE A 157 2.60 -8.23 -1.57
CA PHE A 157 3.52 -7.11 -1.33
C PHE A 157 4.80 -7.30 -2.15
N VAL A 158 5.77 -6.38 -1.99
CA VAL A 158 7.06 -6.43 -2.69
C VAL A 158 8.21 -6.61 -1.70
N LEU A 159 9.21 -7.38 -2.09
CA LEU A 159 10.51 -7.48 -1.45
C LEU A 159 11.59 -6.84 -2.32
N LEU A 160 12.52 -6.13 -1.70
CA LEU A 160 13.75 -5.62 -2.30
C LEU A 160 14.94 -6.44 -1.81
N GLY A 161 15.69 -7.01 -2.74
CA GLY A 161 16.75 -7.97 -2.44
C GLY A 161 16.27 -9.42 -2.48
N ASP A 162 17.16 -10.36 -2.19
CA ASP A 162 16.85 -11.79 -2.14
C ASP A 162 17.16 -12.36 -0.76
N ARG A 163 16.12 -12.72 -0.01
CA ARG A 163 16.25 -13.26 1.35
C ARG A 163 17.05 -14.55 1.42
N ARG A 164 17.16 -15.31 0.32
CA ARG A 164 17.95 -16.55 0.25
C ARG A 164 19.45 -16.26 0.20
N GLU A 165 19.83 -15.08 -0.27
CA GLU A 165 21.22 -14.65 -0.41
C GLU A 165 21.65 -13.78 0.78
N SER A 166 20.83 -12.78 1.15
CA SER A 166 21.17 -11.78 2.16
C SER A 166 20.47 -11.98 3.51
N GLY A 167 19.54 -12.93 3.60
CA GLY A 167 18.72 -13.13 4.81
C GLY A 167 17.63 -12.07 4.99
N ASP A 168 16.81 -12.26 6.02
CA ASP A 168 15.61 -11.44 6.27
C ASP A 168 15.95 -10.01 6.71
N ARG A 169 17.05 -9.83 7.44
CA ARG A 169 17.49 -8.51 7.93
C ARG A 169 17.99 -7.58 6.82
N ASP A 170 18.48 -8.12 5.71
CA ASP A 170 18.94 -7.31 4.55
C ASP A 170 17.96 -7.34 3.37
N THR A 171 16.78 -7.94 3.58
CA THR A 171 15.67 -7.92 2.63
C THR A 171 14.62 -6.93 3.12
N VAL A 172 14.24 -5.98 2.27
CA VAL A 172 13.31 -4.90 2.65
C VAL A 172 11.91 -5.17 2.11
N VAL A 173 10.91 -4.96 2.95
CA VAL A 173 9.48 -5.04 2.60
C VAL A 173 8.97 -3.69 2.11
N VAL A 174 8.29 -3.73 0.97
CA VAL A 174 7.56 -2.62 0.37
C VAL A 174 6.09 -3.03 0.34
N ASP A 175 5.33 -2.52 1.31
CA ASP A 175 3.91 -2.82 1.45
C ASP A 175 3.11 -1.52 1.63
N PRO A 176 2.54 -0.96 0.56
CA PRO A 176 1.72 0.24 0.63
C PRO A 176 0.25 -0.03 0.99
N TRP A 177 -0.15 -1.30 1.16
CA TRP A 177 -1.55 -1.67 1.36
C TRP A 177 -2.10 -1.28 2.74
N PRO A 178 -1.35 -1.40 3.86
CA PRO A 178 -1.80 -0.90 5.15
C PRO A 178 -2.11 0.60 5.13
N THR A 179 -3.01 1.07 6.01
CA THR A 179 -3.41 2.49 6.07
C THR A 179 -2.20 3.44 6.16
N HIS A 180 -1.29 3.14 7.08
CA HIS A 180 -0.03 3.84 7.31
C HIS A 180 1.16 2.91 7.04
N PRO A 181 1.62 2.80 5.79
CA PRO A 181 2.72 1.90 5.46
C PRO A 181 4.05 2.47 5.97
N SER A 182 4.95 1.58 6.36
CA SER A 182 6.31 1.92 6.75
C SER A 182 7.24 0.92 6.10
N ALA A 183 8.36 1.39 5.54
CA ALA A 183 9.37 0.46 5.03
C ALA A 183 10.08 -0.19 6.22
N CYS A 184 10.34 -1.49 6.10
CA CYS A 184 11.00 -2.26 7.14
C CYS A 184 11.81 -3.40 6.53
N THR A 185 12.74 -3.94 7.29
CA THR A 185 13.37 -5.21 6.96
C THR A 185 12.38 -6.36 7.21
N LEU A 186 12.54 -7.46 6.49
CA LEU A 186 11.59 -8.57 6.52
C LEU A 186 11.47 -9.21 7.91
N ASP A 187 12.53 -9.19 8.71
CA ASP A 187 12.54 -9.65 10.11
C ASP A 187 11.75 -8.74 11.06
N GLN A 188 11.46 -7.50 10.66
CA GLN A 188 10.63 -6.54 11.42
C GLN A 188 9.21 -6.40 10.83
N ALA A 189 8.92 -7.05 9.70
CA ALA A 189 7.64 -6.94 9.04
C ALA A 189 6.57 -7.77 9.75
N VAL A 190 5.44 -7.14 10.02
CA VAL A 190 4.29 -7.78 10.69
C VAL A 190 3.01 -7.50 9.92
N LEU A 191 2.09 -8.46 9.96
CA LEU A 191 0.71 -8.27 9.54
C LEU A 191 -0.17 -8.30 10.79
N HIS A 192 -0.62 -7.12 11.20
CA HIS A 192 -1.48 -6.94 12.37
C HIS A 192 -2.90 -6.57 11.92
N ASP A 193 -3.88 -7.44 12.16
CA ASP A 193 -5.29 -7.15 11.89
C ASP A 193 -6.00 -6.77 13.20
N ALA A 194 -6.30 -5.48 13.37
CA ALA A 194 -6.87 -4.95 14.59
C ALA A 194 -8.31 -5.45 14.86
N THR A 195 -9.06 -5.86 13.84
CA THR A 195 -10.41 -6.43 14.04
C THR A 195 -10.32 -7.85 14.59
N ARG A 196 -9.29 -8.60 14.21
CA ARG A 196 -9.07 -9.99 14.66
C ARG A 196 -8.14 -10.10 15.86
N GLY A 197 -7.43 -9.02 16.21
CA GLY A 197 -6.39 -9.02 17.23
C GLY A 197 -5.22 -9.95 16.88
N THR A 198 -4.97 -10.19 15.60
CA THR A 198 -3.91 -11.08 15.14
C THR A 198 -2.64 -10.29 14.90
N HIS A 199 -1.49 -10.88 15.23
CA HIS A 199 -0.18 -10.31 15.01
C HIS A 199 0.76 -11.39 14.49
N HIS A 200 1.16 -11.27 13.23
CA HIS A 200 1.97 -12.31 12.58
C HIS A 200 3.24 -11.73 11.96
N ALA A 201 4.38 -12.37 12.22
CA ALA A 201 5.62 -12.04 11.55
C ALA A 201 5.58 -12.51 10.09
N VAL A 202 5.82 -11.62 9.13
CA VAL A 202 5.70 -11.92 7.70
C VAL A 202 6.68 -13.01 7.27
N ALA A 203 7.92 -12.96 7.78
CA ALA A 203 8.95 -13.96 7.49
C ALA A 203 8.49 -15.41 7.74
N GLN A 204 7.74 -15.65 8.81
CA GLN A 204 7.26 -16.99 9.17
C GLN A 204 6.31 -17.59 8.12
N PHE A 205 5.52 -16.75 7.46
CA PHE A 205 4.63 -17.22 6.39
C PHE A 205 5.39 -17.56 5.10
N LEU A 206 6.47 -16.83 4.83
CA LEU A 206 7.30 -17.09 3.66
C LEU A 206 8.09 -18.39 3.76
N ASP A 207 8.32 -18.86 5.00
CA ASP A 207 8.94 -20.15 5.31
C ASP A 207 7.93 -21.30 5.33
N SER A 208 6.64 -21.00 5.50
CA SER A 208 5.58 -22.01 5.48
C SER A 208 5.36 -22.56 4.07
N SER A 209 5.12 -23.88 3.97
CA SER A 209 4.79 -24.55 2.69
C SER A 209 3.35 -24.29 2.21
N SER A 210 2.56 -23.53 2.99
CA SER A 210 1.27 -22.98 2.58
C SER A 210 1.45 -22.10 1.34
N TYR A 211 0.50 -22.16 0.41
CA TYR A 211 0.54 -21.50 -0.90
C TYR A 211 1.32 -20.16 -0.91
N ARG A 212 2.46 -20.18 -1.61
CA ARG A 212 3.31 -19.02 -1.89
C ARG A 212 3.48 -18.89 -3.39
N SER A 213 3.25 -17.70 -3.93
CA SER A 213 3.61 -17.36 -5.30
C SER A 213 4.57 -16.19 -5.26
N GLU A 214 5.75 -16.36 -5.85
CA GLU A 214 6.78 -15.33 -5.91
C GLU A 214 7.17 -15.11 -7.36
N ILE A 215 7.05 -13.87 -7.81
CA ILE A 215 7.57 -13.43 -9.11
C ILE A 215 8.94 -12.80 -8.83
N TYR A 216 9.98 -13.62 -8.92
CA TYR A 216 11.37 -13.18 -8.78
C TYR A 216 11.77 -12.24 -9.91
N LYS A 217 12.48 -11.15 -9.61
CA LYS A 217 12.84 -10.09 -10.57
C LYS A 217 11.63 -9.68 -11.41
N SER A 218 10.55 -9.32 -10.72
CA SER A 218 9.29 -8.89 -11.32
C SER A 218 9.56 -7.82 -12.37
N SER A 219 9.20 -8.13 -13.61
CA SER A 219 9.34 -7.22 -14.74
C SER A 219 7.96 -6.80 -15.21
N ILE A 220 7.75 -5.49 -15.26
CA ILE A 220 6.54 -4.83 -15.74
C ILE A 220 6.88 -4.21 -17.09
N GLY A 221 6.00 -4.38 -18.09
CA GLY A 221 6.20 -3.79 -19.41
C GLY A 221 6.35 -2.27 -19.31
N SER A 222 7.24 -1.67 -20.11
CA SER A 222 7.53 -0.23 -20.07
C SER A 222 6.28 0.64 -20.23
N ALA A 223 5.35 0.23 -21.10
CA ALA A 223 4.06 0.90 -21.29
C ALA A 223 3.19 0.90 -20.01
N ASP A 224 3.30 -0.14 -19.18
CA ASP A 224 2.58 -0.24 -17.92
C ASP A 224 3.28 0.54 -16.80
N VAL A 225 4.61 0.60 -16.79
CA VAL A 225 5.38 1.48 -15.90
C VAL A 225 4.99 2.95 -16.13
N GLN A 226 4.87 3.37 -17.39
CA GLN A 226 4.46 4.74 -17.76
C GLN A 226 3.03 5.11 -17.36
N ARG A 227 2.21 4.17 -16.88
CA ARG A 227 0.86 4.51 -16.37
C ARG A 227 0.92 5.37 -15.12
N LEU A 228 1.98 5.23 -14.31
CA LEU A 228 2.13 5.98 -13.06
C LEU A 228 2.37 7.47 -13.30
N SER A 229 2.91 7.86 -14.46
CA SER A 229 3.11 9.26 -14.81
C SER A 229 1.87 9.92 -15.44
N ARG A 230 0.80 9.15 -15.64
CA ARG A 230 -0.43 9.58 -16.33
C ARG A 230 -1.67 8.97 -15.67
N ILE A 231 -1.78 9.15 -14.35
CA ILE A 231 -3.00 8.77 -13.61
C ILE A 231 -4.11 9.73 -14.03
N GLU A 232 -5.28 9.22 -14.41
CA GLU A 232 -6.43 10.02 -14.86
C GLU A 232 -7.44 10.16 -13.74
N VAL A 233 -7.56 11.35 -13.15
CA VAL A 233 -8.43 11.57 -11.99
C VAL A 233 -9.88 11.22 -12.34
N LEU A 234 -10.41 10.20 -11.67
CA LEU A 234 -11.84 9.90 -11.68
C LEU A 234 -12.51 10.78 -10.63
N GLY A 235 -13.07 11.90 -11.09
CA GLY A 235 -13.74 12.87 -10.23
C GLY A 235 -14.98 12.30 -9.54
N THR A 236 -15.34 12.87 -8.38
CA THR A 236 -16.46 12.40 -7.55
C THR A 236 -17.78 12.32 -8.32
N ALA A 237 -18.11 13.31 -9.15
CA ALA A 237 -19.35 13.29 -9.94
C ALA A 237 -19.40 12.13 -10.95
N GLU A 238 -18.26 11.79 -11.58
CA GLU A 238 -18.21 10.64 -12.49
C GLU A 238 -18.26 9.31 -11.71
N LEU A 239 -17.58 9.25 -10.56
CA LEU A 239 -17.65 8.10 -9.66
C LEU A 239 -19.09 7.83 -9.20
N GLU A 240 -19.80 8.85 -8.73
CA GLU A 240 -21.21 8.76 -8.33
C GLU A 240 -22.13 8.35 -9.49
N LYS A 241 -21.89 8.89 -10.70
CA LYS A 241 -22.62 8.45 -11.90
C LYS A 241 -22.40 6.97 -12.20
N LYS A 242 -21.19 6.45 -12.02
CA LYS A 242 -20.90 5.01 -12.19
C LYS A 242 -21.57 4.17 -11.11
N LEU A 243 -21.53 4.60 -9.85
CA LEU A 243 -22.23 3.93 -8.74
C LEU A 243 -23.75 3.87 -8.96
N GLY A 244 -24.37 4.97 -9.36
CA GLY A 244 -25.80 5.03 -9.67
C GLY A 244 -26.20 4.08 -10.79
N LYS A 245 -25.38 3.93 -11.83
CA LYS A 245 -25.59 2.93 -12.90
C LYS A 245 -25.55 1.49 -12.38
N SER A 246 -24.72 1.22 -11.37
CA SER A 246 -24.64 -0.06 -10.67
C SER A 246 -25.66 -0.20 -9.53
N ARG A 247 -26.57 0.77 -9.34
CA ARG A 247 -27.54 0.83 -8.24
C ARG A 247 -26.91 0.77 -6.85
N LEU A 248 -25.70 1.31 -6.72
CA LEU A 248 -24.97 1.39 -5.46
C LEU A 248 -25.23 2.74 -4.76
N PRO A 249 -25.13 2.81 -3.41
CA PRO A 249 -25.25 4.07 -2.67
C PRO A 249 -24.17 5.08 -3.05
N GLY A 250 -24.43 6.37 -2.82
CA GLY A 250 -23.50 7.46 -3.11
C GLY A 250 -22.29 7.52 -2.17
N VAL A 251 -21.21 8.12 -2.63
CA VAL A 251 -19.96 8.30 -1.85
C VAL A 251 -20.22 9.20 -0.64
N GLY A 252 -19.56 8.91 0.49
CA GLY A 252 -19.68 9.67 1.73
C GLY A 252 -20.95 9.38 2.52
N THR A 253 -21.80 8.46 2.06
CA THR A 253 -23.01 8.05 2.79
C THR A 253 -22.72 6.90 3.75
N GLN A 254 -23.37 6.90 4.91
CA GLN A 254 -23.29 5.77 5.85
C GLN A 254 -23.80 4.48 5.22
N THR A 255 -24.76 4.56 4.29
CA THR A 255 -25.27 3.42 3.53
C THR A 255 -24.18 2.78 2.67
N LEU A 256 -23.34 3.57 1.99
CA LEU A 256 -22.22 3.04 1.23
C LEU A 256 -21.17 2.42 2.15
N VAL A 257 -20.83 3.08 3.25
CA VAL A 257 -19.88 2.53 4.24
C VAL A 257 -20.36 1.18 4.75
N ASN A 258 -21.62 1.08 5.17
CA ASN A 258 -22.20 -0.17 5.66
C ASN A 258 -22.25 -1.23 4.56
N HIS A 259 -22.56 -0.86 3.31
CA HIS A 259 -22.53 -1.79 2.18
C HIS A 259 -21.12 -2.33 1.95
N ALA A 260 -20.12 -1.44 1.87
CA ALA A 260 -18.72 -1.80 1.69
C ALA A 260 -18.19 -2.69 2.81
N LEU A 261 -18.56 -2.40 4.07
CA LEU A 261 -18.13 -3.20 5.21
C LEU A 261 -18.81 -4.58 5.29
N ASN A 262 -19.89 -4.82 4.54
CA ASN A 262 -20.56 -6.11 4.43
C ASN A 262 -20.17 -6.88 3.16
N ASP A 263 -19.41 -6.28 2.23
CA ASP A 263 -18.94 -6.93 1.02
C ASP A 263 -17.67 -7.74 1.30
N THR A 264 -17.81 -9.07 1.29
CA THR A 264 -16.70 -9.99 1.57
C THR A 264 -15.96 -10.48 0.31
N ASN A 265 -16.33 -10.01 -0.88
CA ASN A 265 -15.78 -10.53 -2.15
C ASN A 265 -14.26 -10.32 -2.30
N PHE A 266 -13.69 -9.34 -1.58
CA PHE A 266 -12.28 -8.98 -1.66
C PHE A 266 -11.52 -9.23 -0.33
N GLY A 267 -12.15 -9.99 0.58
CA GLY A 267 -11.75 -10.04 1.98
C GLY A 267 -12.01 -8.72 2.70
N GLN A 268 -11.89 -8.73 4.02
CA GLN A 268 -11.98 -7.52 4.84
C GLN A 268 -10.92 -7.58 5.94
N PHE A 269 -10.18 -6.49 6.07
CA PHE A 269 -9.01 -6.37 6.93
C PHE A 269 -9.04 -5.06 7.70
N ASP A 270 -8.32 -5.01 8.82
CA ASP A 270 -8.01 -3.77 9.55
C ASP A 270 -6.52 -3.72 9.86
N VAL A 271 -5.71 -3.73 8.79
CA VAL A 271 -4.25 -3.66 8.88
C VAL A 271 -3.81 -2.22 8.69
N ARG A 272 -3.40 -1.59 9.80
CA ARG A 272 -3.09 -0.16 9.84
C ARG A 272 -1.61 0.14 9.59
N VAL A 273 -0.72 -0.81 9.89
CA VAL A 273 0.74 -0.67 9.72
C VAL A 273 1.36 -1.97 9.19
N ALA A 274 2.54 -1.88 8.57
CA ALA A 274 3.32 -3.02 8.05
C ALA A 274 4.42 -3.52 9.02
N THR A 275 4.65 -2.78 10.09
CA THR A 275 5.71 -2.97 11.11
C THR A 275 5.36 -2.11 12.33
N ASP A 276 6.14 -2.17 13.39
CA ASP A 276 6.11 -1.13 14.42
C ASP A 276 6.73 0.16 13.84
N PRO A 277 5.95 1.24 13.62
CA PRO A 277 6.44 2.47 13.01
C PRO A 277 7.49 3.20 13.86
N SER A 278 7.63 2.84 15.14
CA SER A 278 8.68 3.36 16.02
C SER A 278 10.03 2.66 15.88
N THR A 279 10.20 1.78 14.88
CA THR A 279 11.46 1.10 14.60
C THR A 279 12.48 2.07 13.99
N TYR A 280 13.62 2.23 14.66
CA TYR A 280 14.74 3.03 14.19
C TYR A 280 15.77 2.15 13.49
N TYR A 281 16.28 2.64 12.36
CA TYR A 281 17.34 2.02 11.61
C TYR A 281 18.58 2.92 11.60
N ARG A 282 19.75 2.29 11.62
CA ARG A 282 21.02 2.97 11.36
C ARG A 282 21.90 2.11 10.48
N ASP A 283 22.79 2.79 9.76
CA ASP A 283 23.86 2.14 9.02
C ASP A 283 24.93 1.58 9.97
N ASP A 284 25.56 0.46 9.59
CA ASP A 284 26.70 -0.14 10.29
C ASP A 284 27.95 0.76 10.25
N SER A 285 28.02 1.67 9.29
CA SER A 285 29.05 2.72 9.17
C SER A 285 28.92 3.84 10.21
N GLY A 286 27.84 3.87 11.01
CA GLY A 286 27.69 4.78 12.15
C GLY A 286 26.92 6.07 11.87
N THR A 287 26.12 6.14 10.81
CA THR A 287 25.23 7.29 10.57
C THR A 287 24.00 7.29 11.51
N GLY A 288 23.35 8.45 11.68
CA GLY A 288 22.29 8.66 12.65
C GLY A 288 21.09 7.72 12.51
N TRP A 289 20.36 7.55 13.61
CA TRP A 289 19.12 6.78 13.65
C TRP A 289 18.01 7.51 12.89
N GLN A 290 17.27 6.78 12.05
CA GLN A 290 16.07 7.28 11.37
C GLN A 290 14.97 6.22 11.32
N THR A 291 13.72 6.65 11.24
CA THR A 291 12.58 5.77 10.99
C THR A 291 12.15 5.89 9.52
N PHE A 292 11.39 4.89 9.04
CA PHE A 292 10.89 4.84 7.67
C PHE A 292 9.37 4.78 7.62
N ASP A 293 8.74 5.60 8.47
CA ASP A 293 7.30 5.68 8.69
C ASP A 293 6.72 7.09 8.47
N PRO A 294 7.08 7.82 7.39
CA PRO A 294 6.52 9.15 7.16
C PRO A 294 5.00 9.07 7.04
N ILE A 295 4.30 10.13 7.46
CA ILE A 295 2.90 10.30 7.10
C ILE A 295 2.81 10.46 5.59
N LEU A 296 2.14 9.52 4.92
CA LEU A 296 1.94 9.53 3.45
C LEU A 296 0.55 9.98 3.03
N ARG A 297 -0.38 10.11 3.98
CA ARG A 297 -1.76 10.58 3.79
C ARG A 297 -2.23 11.28 5.08
N ARG A 298 -2.85 12.45 4.95
CA ARG A 298 -3.60 13.14 6.01
C ARG A 298 -5.07 13.21 5.65
#